data_AF-A0A8S9UD84-F1
#
_entry.id   AF-A0A8S9UD84-F1
#
_cell.length_a   1.000
_cell.length_b   1.000
_cell.length_c   1.000
_cell.angle_alpha   90.00
_cell.angle_beta   90.00
_cell.angle_gamma   90.00
#
_symmetry.space_group_name_H-M   'P 1'
#
loop_
_entity.id
_entity.type
_entity.pdbx_description
1 polymer ?
#
loop_
_entity_poly.entity_id
_entity_poly.type
_entity_poly.pdbx_seq_one_letter_code
_entity_poly.pdbx_strand_id
1 'polypeptide(L)'
;MEADDAPFVPFTERALDASNSGYRLLVKMGWRCGSGLGKHEQGIVEPLNMKENLVYLGLGKAAEYDKVTQLATSERRKLDAEVKETAEQTAAREAKGAREDQLKAQVKNMQAAFYCADCRKQYKTVIEMENHLSSYDHHHTKRLKELQQQKRRVGSEEEQVTKRRKEQHQEEVMLQRRIAAQTQAAPSKTTAVATMASDAGSKEKLTKVGFSFGGGTKVGSKKPAKKALLISSAFSNPFSK
;
A
#
# COMPACT_ATOMS: atom_id res chain seq x y z
N MET A 1 -15.30 65.48 13.60
CA MET A 1 -15.10 64.83 14.91
C MET A 1 -14.44 63.51 14.59
N GLU A 2 -13.14 63.56 14.37
CA GLU A 2 -12.35 62.38 14.03
C GLU A 2 -12.09 61.65 15.34
N ALA A 3 -12.43 60.36 15.38
CA ALA A 3 -12.06 59.50 16.49
C ALA A 3 -10.66 58.98 16.19
N ASP A 4 -9.72 59.20 17.09
CA ASP A 4 -8.38 58.63 16.98
C ASP A 4 -8.46 57.10 17.06
N ASP A 5 -8.45 56.43 15.90
CA ASP A 5 -8.25 54.97 15.76
C ASP A 5 -6.81 54.56 16.10
N ALA A 6 -6.31 55.04 17.25
CA ALA A 6 -5.04 54.64 17.81
C ALA A 6 -5.16 53.23 18.40
N PRO A 7 -4.23 52.31 18.10
CA PRO A 7 -4.26 50.97 18.68
C PRO A 7 -4.21 51.05 20.21
N PHE A 8 -4.88 50.10 20.88
CA PHE A 8 -4.85 50.01 22.34
C PHE A 8 -3.43 49.67 22.81
N VAL A 9 -2.67 50.69 23.20
CA VAL A 9 -1.37 50.56 23.87
C VAL A 9 -1.62 50.33 25.37
N PRO A 10 -1.11 49.25 25.97
CA PRO A 10 -1.27 49.01 27.40
C PRO A 10 -0.62 50.13 28.22
N PHE A 11 -1.18 50.44 29.39
CA PHE A 11 -0.72 51.56 30.23
C PHE A 11 0.76 51.47 30.63
N THR A 12 1.32 50.25 30.68
CA THR A 12 2.75 50.00 30.95
C THR A 12 3.70 50.49 29.84
N GLU A 13 3.22 50.63 28.61
CA GLU A 13 4.01 51.08 27.45
C GLU A 13 3.78 52.58 27.15
N ARG A 14 2.84 53.23 27.86
CA ARG A 14 2.51 54.65 27.67
C ARG A 14 3.34 55.52 28.60
N ALA A 15 4.21 56.36 28.04
CA ALA A 15 4.91 57.38 28.80
C ALA A 15 3.93 58.29 29.56
N LEU A 16 4.28 58.68 30.80
CA LEU A 16 3.47 59.59 31.60
C LEU A 16 3.43 60.97 30.95
N ASP A 17 2.22 61.44 30.62
CA ASP A 17 2.00 62.78 30.08
C ASP A 17 2.24 63.89 31.12
N ALA A 18 2.55 65.10 30.63
CA ALA A 18 2.83 66.28 31.45
C ALA A 18 1.63 66.77 32.29
N SER A 19 0.40 66.36 31.96
CA SER A 19 -0.78 66.57 32.80
C SER A 19 -0.74 65.80 34.12
N ASN A 20 0.03 64.71 34.21
CA ASN A 20 0.08 63.85 35.38
C ASN A 20 0.80 64.52 36.56
N SER A 21 0.20 64.45 37.75
CA SER A 21 0.76 65.04 38.98
C SER A 21 2.10 64.43 39.38
N GLY A 22 2.28 63.12 39.18
CA GLY A 22 3.53 62.40 39.43
C GLY A 22 4.64 62.83 38.48
N TYR A 23 4.36 62.98 37.18
CA TYR A 23 5.31 63.52 36.20
C TYR A 23 5.80 64.92 36.62
N ARG A 24 4.86 65.81 36.96
CA ARG A 24 5.16 67.18 37.42
C ARG A 24 5.98 67.20 38.72
N LEU A 25 5.79 66.23 39.61
CA LEU A 25 6.58 66.11 40.85
C LEU A 25 8.00 65.59 40.58
N LEU A 26 8.15 64.58 39.72
CA LEU A 26 9.47 64.05 39.32
C LEU A 26 10.32 65.13 38.65
N VAL A 27 9.76 65.88 37.71
CA VAL A 27 10.46 66.99 37.04
C VAL A 27 10.91 68.07 38.02
N LYS A 28 10.09 68.39 39.04
CA LYS A 28 10.48 69.32 40.12
C LYS A 28 11.64 68.82 40.98
N MET A 29 11.79 67.50 41.13
CA MET A 29 12.91 66.87 41.83
C MET A 29 14.16 66.69 40.95
N GLY A 30 14.16 67.26 39.74
CA GLY A 30 15.31 67.25 38.83
C GLY A 30 15.36 66.08 37.84
N TRP A 31 14.35 65.20 37.84
CA TRP A 31 14.24 64.14 36.83
C TRP A 31 13.90 64.69 35.44
N ARG A 32 14.40 64.06 34.39
CA ARG A 32 14.17 64.44 32.99
C ARG A 32 13.42 63.32 32.27
N CYS A 33 12.44 63.66 31.43
CA CYS A 33 11.71 62.66 30.66
C CYS A 33 12.66 61.84 29.78
N GLY A 34 12.53 60.51 29.80
CA GLY A 34 13.42 59.57 29.11
C GLY A 34 14.75 59.27 29.84
N SER A 35 15.06 59.92 30.96
CA SER A 35 16.24 59.63 31.77
C SER A 35 15.98 58.52 32.79
N GLY A 36 16.99 57.66 33.02
CA GLY A 36 17.00 56.75 34.15
C GLY A 36 17.11 57.51 35.48
N LEU A 37 16.66 56.89 36.58
CA LEU A 37 16.81 57.44 37.93
C LEU A 37 18.18 57.08 38.53
N GLY A 38 18.73 57.96 39.36
CA GLY A 38 19.97 57.73 40.10
C GLY A 38 21.04 58.79 39.85
N LYS A 39 22.12 58.73 40.63
CA LYS A 39 23.22 59.73 40.62
C LYS A 39 23.86 59.92 39.23
N HIS A 40 23.88 58.88 38.41
CA HIS A 40 24.45 58.84 37.07
C HIS A 40 23.41 58.38 36.04
N GLU A 41 22.12 58.65 36.30
CA GLU A 41 20.98 58.29 35.43
C GLU A 41 20.90 56.78 35.11
N GLN A 42 21.49 55.94 35.97
CA GLN A 42 21.74 54.52 35.72
C GLN A 42 20.52 53.58 35.89
N GLY A 43 19.36 54.13 36.25
CA GLY A 43 18.13 53.38 36.46
C GLY A 43 17.48 52.94 35.15
N ILE A 44 16.67 51.88 35.22
CA ILE A 44 15.93 51.36 34.07
C ILE A 44 14.89 52.40 33.63
N VAL A 45 14.89 52.77 32.35
CA VAL A 45 13.96 53.77 31.77
C VAL A 45 12.61 53.14 31.45
N GLU A 46 12.61 51.92 30.90
CA GLU A 46 11.40 51.19 30.52
C GLU A 46 10.83 50.40 31.72
N PRO A 47 9.51 50.43 31.96
CA PRO A 47 8.89 49.61 32.99
C PRO A 47 9.16 48.10 32.79
N LEU A 48 9.50 47.40 33.87
CA LEU A 48 9.72 45.95 33.82
C LEU A 48 8.38 45.21 33.66
N ASN A 49 8.13 44.68 32.47
CA ASN A 49 6.99 43.81 32.19
C ASN A 49 7.15 42.46 32.89
N MET A 50 6.42 42.25 33.98
CA MET A 50 6.34 40.96 34.67
C MET A 50 5.61 39.95 33.79
N LYS A 51 6.18 38.75 33.62
CA LYS A 51 5.50 37.65 32.94
C LYS A 51 4.40 37.10 33.84
N GLU A 52 3.19 37.01 33.33
CA GLU A 52 2.06 36.42 34.05
C GLU A 52 2.35 34.95 34.38
N ASN A 53 2.33 34.61 35.67
CA ASN A 53 2.48 33.23 36.10
C ASN A 53 1.11 32.54 36.06
N LEU A 54 0.86 31.78 35.00
CA LEU A 54 -0.32 30.94 34.89
C LEU A 54 -0.19 29.77 35.88
N VAL A 55 -0.76 29.95 37.09
CA VAL A 55 -0.60 29.12 38.30
C VAL A 55 -0.70 27.59 38.08
N TYR A 56 -1.39 27.15 37.03
CA TYR A 56 -1.58 25.74 36.68
C TYR A 56 -0.48 25.14 35.79
N LEU A 57 0.50 25.93 35.34
CA LEU A 57 1.63 25.48 34.51
C LEU A 57 2.93 25.44 35.32
N GLY A 58 3.70 24.37 35.14
CA GLY A 58 5.06 24.30 35.65
C GLY A 58 5.98 25.31 34.96
N LEU A 59 7.01 25.77 35.66
CA LEU A 59 8.01 26.71 35.14
C LEU A 59 8.59 26.20 33.81
N GLY A 60 8.63 27.07 32.79
CA GLY A 60 9.11 26.74 31.45
C GLY A 60 8.07 26.13 30.50
N LYS A 61 6.99 25.53 31.01
CA LYS A 61 5.98 24.85 30.18
C LYS A 61 5.22 25.79 29.24
N ALA A 62 4.96 27.02 29.66
CA ALA A 62 4.37 28.06 28.79
C ALA A 62 5.27 28.33 27.57
N ALA A 63 6.59 28.50 27.78
CA ALA A 63 7.54 28.75 26.70
C ALA A 63 7.76 27.55 25.76
N GLU A 64 7.43 26.32 26.20
CA GLU A 64 7.34 25.15 25.33
C GLU A 64 6.07 25.20 24.47
N TYR A 65 4.91 25.48 25.08
CA TYR A 65 3.65 25.64 24.35
C TYR A 65 3.70 26.79 23.33
N ASP A 66 4.33 27.91 23.63
CA ASP A 66 4.52 29.02 22.69
C ASP A 66 5.29 28.56 21.45
N LYS A 67 6.40 27.82 21.65
CA LYS A 67 7.21 27.27 20.55
C LYS A 67 6.43 26.24 19.73
N VAL A 68 5.72 25.32 20.38
CA VAL A 68 4.90 24.32 19.68
C VAL A 68 3.79 24.99 18.88
N THR A 69 3.14 26.02 19.44
CA THR A 69 2.09 26.79 18.76
C THR A 69 2.65 27.58 17.59
N GLN A 70 3.81 28.24 17.75
CA GLN A 70 4.52 28.93 16.68
C GLN A 70 4.91 27.97 15.56
N LEU A 71 5.51 26.81 15.87
CA LEU A 71 5.86 25.79 14.87
C LEU A 71 4.61 25.28 14.13
N ALA A 72 3.53 24.95 14.85
CA ALA A 72 2.28 24.48 14.26
C ALA A 72 1.55 25.55 13.41
N THR A 73 1.76 26.84 13.69
CA THR A 73 1.12 27.98 13.00
C THR A 73 2.02 28.60 11.93
N SER A 74 3.33 28.34 11.96
CA SER A 74 4.34 28.96 11.09
C SER A 74 4.10 28.73 9.60
N GLU A 75 3.55 27.57 9.23
CA GLU A 75 3.12 27.27 7.87
C GLU A 75 1.62 27.00 7.82
N ARG A 76 0.91 27.65 6.90
CA ARG A 76 -0.42 27.20 6.47
C ARG A 76 -0.27 25.75 5.99
N ARG A 77 -1.09 24.84 6.53
CA ARG A 77 -1.22 23.46 6.03
C ARG A 77 -1.45 23.49 4.52
N LYS A 78 -0.42 23.11 3.76
CA LYS A 78 -0.42 23.09 2.29
C LYS A 78 -1.54 22.18 1.80
N LEU A 79 -2.23 22.59 0.74
CA LEU A 79 -3.28 21.78 0.11
C LEU A 79 -2.64 20.64 -0.68
N ASP A 80 -3.33 19.50 -0.80
CA ASP A 80 -2.81 18.31 -1.50
C ASP A 80 -2.43 18.58 -2.98
N ALA A 81 -2.97 19.65 -3.58
CA ALA A 81 -2.62 20.12 -4.93
C ALA A 81 -1.31 20.92 -5.01
N GLU A 82 -0.88 21.53 -3.90
CA GLU A 82 0.39 22.28 -3.77
C GLU A 82 1.54 21.34 -3.41
N VAL A 83 1.25 20.27 -2.65
CA VAL A 83 2.16 19.16 -2.37
C VAL A 83 2.27 18.25 -3.59
N LYS A 84 2.98 18.73 -4.63
CA LYS A 84 3.42 17.87 -5.73
C LYS A 84 4.34 16.80 -5.16
N GLU A 85 3.84 15.57 -5.04
CA GLU A 85 4.65 14.46 -4.53
C GLU A 85 5.89 14.31 -5.40
N THR A 86 7.07 14.45 -4.78
CA THR A 86 8.32 14.23 -5.51
C THR A 86 8.42 12.75 -5.89
N ALA A 87 9.19 12.44 -6.94
CA ALA A 87 9.44 11.05 -7.33
C ALA A 87 10.02 10.22 -6.17
N GLU A 88 10.76 10.86 -5.27
CA GLU A 88 11.29 10.25 -4.05
C GLU A 88 10.21 9.96 -3.00
N GLN A 89 9.20 10.83 -2.83
CA GLN A 89 8.08 10.60 -1.90
C GLN A 89 7.17 9.47 -2.39
N THR A 90 6.90 9.40 -3.69
CA THR A 90 6.16 8.28 -4.31
C THR A 90 6.94 6.97 -4.18
N ALA A 91 8.22 6.95 -4.54
CA ALA A 91 9.10 5.79 -4.33
C ALA A 91 9.22 5.37 -2.85
N ALA A 92 9.24 6.33 -1.91
CA ALA A 92 9.26 6.03 -0.48
C ALA A 92 7.92 5.44 0.02
N ARG A 93 6.78 5.87 -0.53
CA ARG A 93 5.47 5.25 -0.26
C ARG A 93 5.40 3.83 -0.83
N GLU A 94 5.83 3.64 -2.07
CA GLU A 94 5.87 2.33 -2.73
C GLU A 94 6.82 1.36 -2.00
N ALA A 95 8.01 1.81 -1.60
CA ALA A 95 8.96 1.02 -0.82
C ALA A 95 8.41 0.65 0.58
N LYS A 96 7.65 1.54 1.23
CA LYS A 96 6.94 1.22 2.48
C LYS A 96 5.84 0.19 2.25
N GLY A 97 4.99 0.39 1.24
CA GLY A 97 3.94 -0.58 0.86
C GLY A 97 4.50 -1.97 0.54
N ALA A 98 5.57 -2.03 -0.26
CA ALA A 98 6.26 -3.28 -0.59
C ALA A 98 6.83 -3.99 0.65
N ARG A 99 7.42 -3.25 1.60
CA ARG A 99 7.90 -3.80 2.88
C ARG A 99 6.75 -4.31 3.75
N GLU A 100 5.66 -3.56 3.84
CA GLU A 100 4.46 -3.98 4.57
C GLU A 100 3.83 -5.24 3.98
N ASP A 101 3.78 -5.35 2.65
CA ASP A 101 3.19 -6.51 1.97
C ASP A 101 4.10 -7.74 2.05
N GLN A 102 5.42 -7.56 2.04
CA GLN A 102 6.37 -8.61 2.40
C GLN A 102 6.17 -9.08 3.86
N LEU A 103 6.01 -8.16 4.80
CA LEU A 103 5.76 -8.50 6.21
C LEU A 103 4.41 -9.21 6.39
N LYS A 104 3.34 -8.75 5.73
CA LYS A 104 2.03 -9.42 5.69
C LYS A 104 2.13 -10.83 5.10
N ALA A 105 2.95 -11.03 4.07
CA ALA A 105 3.20 -12.35 3.47
C ALA A 105 3.97 -13.27 4.44
N GLN A 106 5.00 -12.78 5.12
CA GLN A 106 5.72 -13.53 6.16
C GLN A 106 4.82 -13.92 7.33
N VAL A 107 4.00 -12.99 7.83
CA VAL A 107 3.03 -13.26 8.90
C VAL A 107 2.00 -14.30 8.45
N LYS A 108 1.49 -14.23 7.21
CA LYS A 108 0.60 -15.26 6.65
C LYS A 108 1.28 -16.63 6.54
N ASN A 109 2.54 -16.68 6.14
CA ASN A 109 3.30 -17.93 6.07
C ASN A 109 3.54 -18.54 7.47
N MET A 110 3.83 -17.72 8.48
CA MET A 110 3.90 -18.17 9.88
C MET A 110 2.53 -18.64 10.39
N GLN A 111 1.46 -17.93 10.07
CA GLN A 111 0.09 -18.30 10.44
C GLN A 111 -0.39 -19.58 9.74
N ALA A 112 0.14 -19.94 8.56
CA ALA A 112 -0.22 -21.17 7.86
C ALA A 112 0.10 -22.45 8.65
N ALA A 113 1.09 -22.41 9.56
CA ALA A 113 1.35 -23.52 10.50
C ALA A 113 0.19 -23.75 11.48
N PHE A 114 -0.62 -22.71 11.76
CA PHE A 114 -1.81 -22.77 12.61
C PHE A 114 -3.10 -22.98 11.80
N TYR A 115 -3.03 -23.51 10.58
CA TYR A 115 -4.20 -23.86 9.77
C TYR A 115 -4.45 -25.37 9.71
N CYS A 116 -5.67 -25.81 10.02
CA CYS A 116 -6.11 -27.20 9.84
C CYS A 116 -6.90 -27.35 8.52
N ALA A 117 -6.32 -28.06 7.55
CA ALA A 117 -6.92 -28.28 6.22
C ALA A 117 -8.10 -29.28 6.20
N ASP A 118 -8.29 -30.06 7.27
CA ASP A 118 -9.39 -31.02 7.38
C ASP A 118 -10.66 -30.36 7.92
N CYS A 119 -10.52 -29.56 8.97
CA CYS A 119 -11.63 -28.84 9.60
C CYS A 119 -11.79 -27.39 9.08
N ARG A 120 -10.89 -26.92 8.22
CA ARG A 120 -10.81 -25.54 7.65
C ARG A 120 -10.80 -24.44 8.72
N LYS A 121 -10.13 -24.68 9.84
CA LYS A 121 -10.04 -23.77 10.98
C LYS A 121 -8.64 -23.18 11.08
N GLN A 122 -8.58 -21.87 11.32
CA GLN A 122 -7.36 -21.13 11.64
C GLN A 122 -7.31 -20.91 13.15
N TYR A 123 -6.18 -21.27 13.76
CA TYR A 123 -5.92 -21.10 15.19
C TYR A 123 -4.95 -19.93 15.40
N LYS A 124 -4.96 -19.35 16.60
CA LYS A 124 -4.13 -18.20 16.96
C LYS A 124 -2.89 -18.59 17.75
N THR A 125 -2.97 -19.69 18.51
CA THR A 125 -1.89 -20.17 19.38
C THR A 125 -1.53 -21.62 19.08
N VAL A 126 -0.32 -22.02 19.47
CA VAL A 126 0.16 -23.41 19.38
C VAL A 126 -0.77 -24.35 20.15
N ILE A 127 -1.12 -23.97 21.38
CA ILE A 127 -1.94 -24.76 22.31
C ILE A 127 -3.36 -25.00 21.74
N GLU A 128 -3.98 -23.99 21.13
CA GLU A 128 -5.27 -24.14 20.45
C GLU A 128 -5.21 -25.16 19.30
N MET A 129 -4.12 -25.15 18.52
CA MET A 129 -3.91 -26.10 17.43
C MET A 129 -3.68 -27.53 17.98
N GLU A 130 -2.84 -27.70 18.99
CA GLU A 130 -2.58 -29.02 19.59
C GLU A 130 -3.83 -29.63 20.24
N ASN A 131 -4.62 -28.82 20.94
CA ASN A 131 -5.92 -29.22 21.49
C ASN A 131 -6.94 -29.56 20.39
N HIS A 132 -6.85 -28.93 19.22
CA HIS A 132 -7.65 -29.32 18.07
C HIS A 132 -7.18 -30.64 17.46
N LEU A 133 -5.88 -30.81 17.22
CA LEU A 133 -5.31 -32.00 16.57
C LEU A 133 -5.51 -33.28 17.39
N SER A 134 -5.61 -33.14 18.72
CA SER A 134 -5.91 -34.21 19.66
C SER A 134 -7.42 -34.43 19.90
N SER A 135 -8.30 -33.58 19.35
CA SER A 135 -9.74 -33.69 19.60
C SER A 135 -10.38 -34.87 18.84
N TYR A 136 -11.34 -35.52 19.48
CA TYR A 136 -12.06 -36.66 18.91
C TYR A 136 -12.68 -36.33 17.53
N ASP A 137 -13.33 -35.17 17.41
CA ASP A 137 -13.93 -34.69 16.16
C ASP A 137 -12.91 -34.49 15.04
N HIS A 138 -11.71 -34.00 15.37
CA HIS A 138 -10.62 -33.86 14.39
C HIS A 138 -10.20 -35.24 13.87
N HIS A 139 -9.91 -36.18 14.77
CA HIS A 139 -9.53 -37.55 14.40
C HIS A 139 -10.60 -38.26 13.56
N HIS A 140 -11.88 -38.08 13.89
CA HIS A 140 -12.99 -38.64 13.10
C HIS A 140 -13.13 -37.99 11.73
N THR A 141 -13.07 -36.66 11.65
CA THR A 141 -13.12 -35.93 10.37
C THR A 141 -11.96 -36.33 9.46
N LYS A 142 -10.74 -36.44 10.02
CA LYS A 142 -9.53 -36.89 9.32
C LYS A 142 -9.67 -38.30 8.77
N ARG A 143 -10.08 -39.27 9.61
CA ARG A 143 -10.28 -40.68 9.19
C ARG A 143 -11.35 -40.83 8.10
N LEU A 144 -12.46 -40.10 8.22
CA LEU A 144 -13.52 -40.11 7.20
C LEU A 144 -13.04 -39.54 5.86
N LYS A 145 -12.29 -38.43 5.89
CA LYS A 145 -11.72 -37.78 4.70
C LYS A 145 -10.63 -38.63 4.04
N GLU A 146 -9.80 -39.30 4.83
CA GLU A 146 -8.80 -40.27 4.35
C GLU A 146 -9.48 -41.46 3.64
N LEU A 147 -10.50 -42.05 4.26
CA LEU A 147 -11.26 -43.16 3.65
C LEU A 147 -11.99 -42.72 2.36
N GLN A 148 -12.51 -41.49 2.30
CA GLN A 148 -13.06 -40.91 1.08
C GLN A 148 -11.97 -40.67 0.01
N GLN A 149 -10.77 -40.25 0.41
CA GLN A 149 -9.65 -40.02 -0.51
C GLN A 149 -9.09 -41.33 -1.07
N GLN A 150 -8.96 -42.38 -0.24
CA GLN A 150 -8.56 -43.71 -0.69
C GLN A 150 -9.55 -44.27 -1.72
N LYS A 151 -10.87 -44.21 -1.43
CA LYS A 151 -11.91 -44.62 -2.39
C LYS A 151 -11.85 -43.83 -3.71
N ARG A 152 -11.59 -42.52 -3.66
CA ARG A 152 -11.41 -41.69 -4.87
C ARG A 152 -10.15 -42.03 -5.65
N ARG A 153 -9.02 -42.29 -4.97
CA ARG A 153 -7.75 -42.70 -5.61
C ARG A 153 -7.92 -44.01 -6.36
N VAL A 154 -8.45 -45.04 -5.71
CA VAL A 154 -8.68 -46.36 -6.33
C VAL A 154 -9.55 -46.23 -7.59
N GLY A 155 -10.70 -45.52 -7.51
CA GLY A 155 -11.54 -45.30 -8.69
C GLY A 155 -10.81 -44.56 -9.82
N SER A 156 -10.00 -43.54 -9.50
CA SER A 156 -9.22 -42.81 -10.49
C SER A 156 -8.04 -43.59 -11.06
N GLU A 157 -7.44 -44.51 -10.30
CA GLU A 157 -6.36 -45.38 -10.75
C GLU A 157 -6.90 -46.51 -11.62
N GLU A 158 -8.04 -47.12 -11.28
CA GLU A 158 -8.72 -48.07 -12.17
C GLU A 158 -9.16 -47.41 -13.48
N GLU A 159 -9.71 -46.19 -13.43
CA GLU A 159 -10.10 -45.43 -14.63
C GLU A 159 -8.88 -45.05 -15.48
N GLN A 160 -7.76 -44.63 -14.87
CA GLN A 160 -6.52 -44.34 -15.60
C GLN A 160 -5.85 -45.60 -16.16
N VAL A 161 -5.82 -46.72 -15.41
CA VAL A 161 -5.23 -47.98 -15.87
C VAL A 161 -6.06 -48.60 -16.99
N THR A 162 -7.39 -48.57 -16.90
CA THR A 162 -8.26 -49.04 -17.99
C THR A 162 -8.16 -48.15 -19.23
N LYS A 163 -8.02 -46.82 -19.07
CA LYS A 163 -7.76 -45.91 -20.18
C LYS A 163 -6.41 -46.17 -20.84
N ARG A 164 -5.33 -46.28 -20.07
CA ARG A 164 -3.97 -46.59 -20.57
C ARG A 164 -3.91 -47.94 -21.30
N ARG A 165 -4.60 -48.97 -20.79
CA ARG A 165 -4.73 -50.27 -21.48
C ARG A 165 -5.48 -50.15 -22.82
N LYS A 166 -6.54 -49.34 -22.89
CA LYS A 166 -7.28 -49.09 -24.15
C LYS A 166 -6.43 -48.34 -25.17
N GLU A 167 -5.65 -47.35 -24.72
CA GLU A 167 -4.72 -46.60 -25.58
C GLU A 167 -3.62 -47.51 -26.15
N GLN A 168 -2.96 -48.31 -25.30
CA GLN A 168 -1.97 -49.30 -25.73
C GLN A 168 -2.54 -50.31 -26.74
N HIS A 169 -3.73 -50.84 -26.49
CA HIS A 169 -4.37 -51.78 -27.42
C HIS A 169 -4.70 -51.14 -28.78
N GLN A 170 -5.10 -49.87 -28.82
CA GLN A 170 -5.33 -49.14 -30.07
C GLN A 170 -4.02 -48.91 -30.85
N GLU A 171 -2.92 -48.61 -30.16
CA GLU A 171 -1.59 -48.47 -30.77
C GLU A 171 -1.10 -49.79 -31.37
N GLU A 172 -1.23 -50.90 -30.64
CA GLU A 172 -0.88 -52.25 -31.11
C GLU A 172 -1.67 -52.66 -32.36
N VAL A 173 -3.00 -52.48 -32.34
CA VAL A 173 -3.88 -52.78 -33.49
C VAL A 173 -3.52 -51.91 -34.70
N MET A 174 -3.20 -50.64 -34.50
CA MET A 174 -2.78 -49.74 -35.58
C MET A 174 -1.42 -50.12 -36.17
N LEU A 175 -0.47 -50.54 -35.31
CA LEU A 175 0.84 -51.04 -35.73
C LEU A 175 0.71 -52.35 -36.51
N GLN A 176 -0.10 -53.30 -36.02
CA GLN A 176 -0.33 -54.58 -36.68
C GLN A 176 -0.98 -54.41 -38.06
N ARG A 177 -1.93 -53.48 -38.20
CA ARG A 177 -2.52 -53.12 -39.51
C ARG A 177 -1.49 -52.54 -40.47
N ARG A 178 -0.53 -51.74 -39.99
CA ARG A 178 0.58 -51.21 -40.80
C ARG A 178 1.52 -52.32 -41.27
N ILE A 179 1.87 -53.26 -40.40
CA ILE A 179 2.72 -54.41 -40.74
C ILE A 179 2.03 -55.30 -41.79
N ALA A 180 0.73 -55.60 -41.61
CA ALA A 180 -0.04 -56.41 -42.56
C ALA A 180 -0.17 -55.74 -43.95
N ALA A 181 -0.28 -54.41 -44.01
CA ALA A 181 -0.25 -53.68 -45.27
C ALA A 181 1.14 -53.71 -45.95
N GLN A 182 2.21 -53.78 -45.16
CA GLN A 182 3.59 -53.83 -45.66
C GLN A 182 3.98 -55.24 -46.15
N THR A 183 3.52 -56.31 -45.51
CA THR A 183 3.74 -57.69 -45.97
C THR A 183 2.94 -58.05 -47.23
N GLN A 184 1.88 -57.31 -47.54
CA GLN A 184 1.16 -57.40 -48.82
C GLN A 184 1.85 -56.62 -49.96
N ALA A 185 3.01 -55.99 -49.73
CA ALA A 185 3.64 -55.04 -50.64
C ALA A 185 5.12 -55.35 -50.99
N ALA A 186 5.47 -56.59 -51.34
CA ALA A 186 6.64 -56.97 -52.15
C ALA A 186 6.62 -58.47 -52.52
N PRO A 187 7.28 -58.96 -53.60
CA PRO A 187 8.22 -58.25 -54.50
C PRO A 187 7.97 -58.40 -56.02
N SER A 188 8.52 -57.48 -56.83
CA SER A 188 8.85 -57.73 -58.25
C SER A 188 10.11 -56.96 -58.69
N LYS A 189 10.64 -57.26 -59.90
CA LYS A 189 12.08 -57.21 -60.22
C LYS A 189 12.57 -56.05 -61.12
N THR A 190 13.83 -55.65 -60.86
CA THR A 190 14.94 -55.28 -61.79
C THR A 190 14.82 -54.16 -62.86
N THR A 191 15.91 -53.36 -62.91
CA THR A 191 16.58 -52.74 -64.08
C THR A 191 15.88 -51.69 -64.95
N ALA A 192 16.40 -50.46 -64.93
CA ALA A 192 17.08 -49.83 -66.07
C ALA A 192 17.93 -48.61 -65.60
N VAL A 193 18.92 -48.21 -66.41
CA VAL A 193 19.94 -47.18 -66.09
C VAL A 193 19.65 -45.86 -66.81
N ALA A 194 19.89 -44.73 -66.13
CA ALA A 194 20.20 -43.46 -66.79
C ALA A 194 21.15 -42.61 -65.90
N THR A 195 22.41 -42.56 -66.30
CA THR A 195 23.47 -41.78 -65.65
C THR A 195 23.45 -40.33 -66.15
N MET A 196 23.60 -39.32 -65.28
CA MET A 196 24.54 -38.18 -65.41
C MET A 196 24.73 -37.49 -64.04
N ALA A 197 25.99 -37.30 -63.62
CA ALA A 197 26.40 -36.35 -62.57
C ALA A 197 26.80 -35.03 -63.27
N SER A 198 26.87 -33.83 -62.69
CA SER A 198 27.34 -33.33 -61.36
C SER A 198 26.83 -31.87 -61.21
N ASP A 199 27.14 -31.04 -60.21
CA ASP A 199 27.35 -31.04 -58.74
C ASP A 199 27.65 -29.53 -58.41
N ALA A 200 27.57 -28.91 -57.22
CA ALA A 200 27.47 -29.37 -55.82
C ALA A 200 26.83 -28.28 -54.93
N GLY A 201 26.80 -28.52 -53.60
CA GLY A 201 27.19 -27.46 -52.65
C GLY A 201 26.13 -26.71 -51.82
N SER A 202 25.68 -27.35 -50.73
CA SER A 202 25.61 -26.77 -49.37
C SER A 202 24.32 -26.13 -48.80
N LYS A 203 24.13 -26.42 -47.49
CA LYS A 203 23.34 -25.75 -46.43
C LYS A 203 21.83 -25.99 -46.29
N GLU A 204 21.54 -27.01 -45.47
CA GLU A 204 20.74 -26.95 -44.23
C GLU A 204 19.50 -26.04 -44.14
N LYS A 205 18.36 -26.63 -43.74
CA LYS A 205 17.74 -26.24 -42.46
C LYS A 205 16.74 -27.23 -41.85
N LEU A 206 16.73 -27.18 -40.52
CA LEU A 206 16.03 -27.98 -39.54
C LEU A 206 14.49 -27.85 -39.58
N THR A 207 13.83 -28.90 -39.12
CA THR A 207 12.40 -29.10 -38.76
C THR A 207 11.58 -27.85 -38.35
N LYS A 208 10.25 -27.87 -38.59
CA LYS A 208 9.22 -28.12 -37.54
C LYS A 208 7.78 -28.07 -38.09
N VAL A 209 6.95 -29.02 -37.69
CA VAL A 209 5.50 -29.07 -38.00
C VAL A 209 4.72 -28.09 -37.10
N GLY A 210 3.79 -27.34 -37.69
CA GLY A 210 2.81 -26.51 -36.97
C GLY A 210 1.38 -26.88 -37.39
N PHE A 211 0.63 -27.53 -36.50
CA PHE A 211 -0.76 -27.95 -36.74
C PHE A 211 -1.74 -26.85 -36.31
N SER A 212 -2.82 -26.67 -37.08
CA SER A 212 -3.83 -25.63 -36.86
C SER A 212 -4.96 -26.12 -35.94
N PHE A 213 -5.38 -25.27 -34.99
CA PHE A 213 -6.68 -25.40 -34.34
C PHE A 213 -7.31 -24.01 -34.14
N GLY A 214 -8.56 -23.85 -34.57
CA GLY A 214 -9.27 -22.55 -34.60
C GLY A 214 -10.15 -22.30 -33.37
N GLY A 215 -10.89 -21.18 -33.40
CA GLY A 215 -11.94 -20.87 -32.40
C GLY A 215 -11.78 -19.54 -31.65
N GLY A 216 -11.52 -18.43 -32.35
CA GLY A 216 -11.48 -17.11 -31.74
C GLY A 216 -12.88 -16.52 -31.53
N THR A 217 -13.43 -16.59 -30.32
CA THR A 217 -14.70 -15.94 -29.95
C THR A 217 -14.53 -14.45 -29.66
N LYS A 218 -15.53 -13.66 -30.10
CA LYS A 218 -15.49 -12.20 -30.18
C LYS A 218 -15.99 -11.56 -28.88
N VAL A 219 -15.09 -11.21 -27.95
CA VAL A 219 -15.43 -10.42 -26.75
C VAL A 219 -15.29 -8.92 -27.04
N GLY A 220 -16.41 -8.20 -26.99
CA GLY A 220 -16.45 -6.76 -27.21
C GLY A 220 -16.11 -5.96 -25.95
N SER A 221 -15.08 -5.12 -26.02
CA SER A 221 -14.69 -4.21 -24.94
C SER A 221 -15.69 -3.04 -24.78
N LYS A 222 -16.61 -3.14 -23.82
CA LYS A 222 -17.40 -1.97 -23.36
C LYS A 222 -16.56 -1.10 -22.42
N LYS A 223 -16.26 0.13 -22.82
CA LYS A 223 -15.71 1.17 -21.93
C LYS A 223 -16.77 1.57 -20.89
N PRO A 224 -16.45 1.67 -19.58
CA PRO A 224 -17.37 2.28 -18.62
C PRO A 224 -17.39 3.80 -18.82
N ALA A 225 -18.59 4.39 -18.81
CA ALA A 225 -18.77 5.84 -18.89
C ALA A 225 -18.39 6.52 -17.58
N LYS A 226 -17.80 7.72 -17.66
CA LYS A 226 -17.56 8.60 -16.51
C LYS A 226 -18.92 9.04 -15.95
N LYS A 227 -19.29 8.59 -14.74
CA LYS A 227 -20.39 9.20 -13.98
C LYS A 227 -19.87 10.47 -13.32
N ALA A 228 -20.46 11.62 -13.65
CA ALA A 228 -20.26 12.83 -12.86
C ALA A 228 -20.96 12.65 -11.50
N LEU A 229 -20.22 12.74 -10.41
CA LEU A 229 -20.80 12.89 -9.08
C LEU A 229 -21.13 14.36 -8.87
N LEU A 230 -22.40 14.71 -8.95
CA LEU A 230 -22.93 15.94 -8.37
C LEU A 230 -22.83 15.80 -6.85
N ILE A 231 -21.79 16.38 -6.26
CA ILE A 231 -21.71 16.56 -4.81
C ILE A 231 -22.56 17.78 -4.47
N SER A 232 -23.72 17.55 -3.86
CA SER A 232 -24.57 18.60 -3.31
C SER A 232 -23.76 19.42 -2.30
N SER A 233 -23.65 20.73 -2.52
CA SER A 233 -22.87 21.62 -1.66
C SER A 233 -23.48 21.72 -0.26
N ALA A 234 -22.79 21.22 0.75
CA ALA A 234 -23.18 21.29 2.16
C ALA A 234 -22.94 22.69 2.79
N PHE A 235 -23.25 23.76 2.04
CA PHE A 235 -23.05 25.16 2.45
C PHE A 235 -24.22 26.05 2.02
N SER A 236 -25.45 25.60 2.27
CA SER A 236 -26.63 26.45 2.24
C SER A 236 -26.76 27.21 3.56
N ASN A 237 -26.52 28.52 3.55
CA ASN A 237 -26.65 29.38 4.74
C ASN A 237 -28.07 29.29 5.33
N PRO A 238 -28.23 28.96 6.63
CA PRO A 238 -29.55 28.85 7.27
C PRO A 238 -30.19 30.20 7.67
N PHE A 239 -29.52 31.32 7.43
CA PHE A 239 -30.00 32.68 7.74
C PHE A 239 -30.03 33.57 6.49
N SER A 240 -30.97 33.28 5.59
CA SER A 240 -31.34 34.20 4.50
C SER A 240 -32.86 34.31 4.41
N LYS A 241 -33.41 35.19 5.24
CA LYS A 241 -34.73 35.83 5.13
C LYS A 241 -34.65 37.21 5.76
#